data_AF-A0A4R1HGJ3-F1
#
_entry.id   AF-A0A4R1HGJ3-F1
#
_cell.length_a   1.000
_cell.length_b   1.000
_cell.length_c   1.000
_cell.angle_alpha   90.00
_cell.angle_beta   90.00
_cell.angle_gamma   90.00
#
_symmetry.space_group_name_H-M   'P 1'
#
loop_
_entity.id
_entity.type
_entity.pdbx_description
1 polymer ?
#
loop_
_entity_poly.entity_id
_entity_poly.type
_entity_poly.pdbx_seq_one_letter_code
_entity_poly.pdbx_strand_id
1 'polypeptide(L)'
;MNHQQRAALRADREAVLAAAAWLRHAAVQRSYAGLDRPEHAFSLASMLEMFAIRIADQDPAYRLYVVRVCRELVGDGMDRPTVRRTRRR
;
A
#
# COMPACT_ATOMS: atom_id res chain seq x y z
N MET A 1 11.42 19.91 -12.93
CA MET A 1 10.63 19.27 -11.85
C MET A 1 10.67 20.18 -10.62
N ASN A 2 9.51 20.69 -10.20
CA ASN A 2 9.39 21.65 -9.09
C ASN A 2 9.61 20.97 -7.72
N HIS A 3 9.96 21.76 -6.70
CA HIS A 3 10.19 21.25 -5.33
C HIS A 3 8.94 20.54 -4.77
N GLN A 4 7.74 21.08 -5.02
CA GLN A 4 6.47 20.47 -4.64
C GLN A 4 6.25 19.10 -5.30
N GLN A 5 6.60 18.95 -6.59
CA GLN A 5 6.48 17.67 -7.31
C GLN A 5 7.44 16.61 -6.74
N ARG A 6 8.66 17.00 -6.38
CA ARG A 6 9.63 16.13 -5.72
C ARG A 6 9.13 15.67 -4.35
N ALA A 7 8.57 16.58 -3.56
CA ALA A 7 8.01 16.26 -2.25
C ALA A 7 6.82 15.29 -2.37
N ALA A 8 5.92 15.52 -3.34
CA ALA A 8 4.79 14.62 -3.60
C ALA A 8 5.25 13.21 -4.01
N LEU A 9 6.20 13.10 -4.94
CA LEU A 9 6.76 11.80 -5.34
C LEU A 9 7.45 11.06 -4.19
N ARG A 10 8.11 11.80 -3.30
CA ARG A 10 8.72 11.23 -2.10
C ARG A 10 7.66 10.69 -1.15
N ALA A 11 6.62 11.46 -0.87
CA ALA A 11 5.51 11.02 -0.01
C ALA A 11 4.78 9.80 -0.59
N ASP A 12 4.55 9.78 -1.91
CA ASP A 12 3.97 8.63 -2.61
C ASP A 12 4.86 7.38 -2.45
N ARG A 13 6.19 7.54 -2.59
CA ARG A 13 7.15 6.45 -2.41
C ARG A 13 7.12 5.90 -0.99
N GLU A 14 7.11 6.78 0.00
CA GLU A 14 7.07 6.41 1.42
C GLU A 14 5.78 5.63 1.75
N ALA A 15 4.62 6.04 1.23
CA ALA A 15 3.37 5.32 1.40
C ALA A 15 3.41 3.90 0.83
N VAL A 16 3.99 3.72 -0.37
CA VAL A 16 4.13 2.40 -0.99
C VAL A 16 5.08 1.50 -0.20
N LEU A 17 6.22 2.05 0.24
CA LEU A 17 7.19 1.28 1.03
C LEU A 17 6.65 0.89 2.42
N ALA A 18 5.85 1.77 3.04
CA ALA A 18 5.17 1.45 4.30
C ALA A 18 4.20 0.26 4.13
N ALA A 19 3.45 0.23 3.04
CA ALA A 19 2.56 -0.90 2.72
C ALA A 19 3.33 -2.20 2.48
N ALA A 20 4.46 -2.16 1.76
CA ALA A 20 5.33 -3.32 1.57
C ALA A 20 5.90 -3.85 2.91
N ALA A 21 6.34 -2.96 3.80
CA ALA A 21 6.82 -3.33 5.12
C ALA A 21 5.71 -3.96 5.98
N TRP A 22 4.51 -3.38 5.95
CA TRP A 22 3.34 -3.90 6.64
C TRP A 22 2.99 -5.32 6.17
N LEU A 23 2.99 -5.57 4.85
CA LEU A 23 2.74 -6.90 4.29
C LEU A 23 3.72 -7.96 4.81
N ARG A 24 5.01 -7.63 4.87
CA ARG A 24 6.02 -8.56 5.39
C ARG A 24 5.84 -8.82 6.88
N HIS A 25 5.58 -7.77 7.64
CA HIS A 25 5.31 -7.91 9.07
C HIS A 25 4.08 -8.81 9.30
N ALA A 26 2.97 -8.54 8.60
CA ALA A 26 1.76 -9.34 8.69
C ALA A 26 1.98 -10.81 8.27
N ALA A 27 2.77 -11.05 7.22
CA ALA A 27 3.12 -12.39 6.77
C ALA A 27 3.90 -13.17 7.82
N VAL A 28 4.89 -12.52 8.46
CA VAL A 28 5.68 -13.11 9.54
C VAL A 28 4.77 -13.48 10.72
N GLN A 29 3.90 -12.56 11.16
CA GLN A 29 2.98 -12.81 12.27
C GLN A 29 2.00 -13.96 11.99
N ARG A 30 1.44 -14.02 10.77
CA ARG A 30 0.53 -15.10 10.36
C ARG A 30 1.22 -16.46 10.24
N SER A 31 2.45 -16.47 9.73
CA SER A 31 3.28 -17.69 9.66
C SER A 31 3.55 -18.25 11.07
N TYR A 32 3.90 -17.41 12.05
CA TYR A 32 4.03 -17.83 13.45
C TYR A 32 2.71 -18.34 14.05
N ALA A 33 1.57 -17.83 13.60
CA ALA A 33 0.25 -18.30 14.03
C ALA A 33 -0.21 -19.59 13.31
N GLY A 34 0.61 -20.18 12.43
CA GLY A 34 0.25 -21.35 11.63
C GLY A 34 -0.82 -21.08 10.57
N LEU A 35 -1.08 -19.81 10.25
CA LEU A 35 -2.10 -19.36 9.32
C LEU A 35 -1.48 -18.94 7.98
N ASP A 36 -1.68 -19.79 6.97
CA ASP A 36 -1.70 -19.54 5.52
C ASP A 36 -0.49 -18.90 4.79
N ARG A 37 -0.39 -19.25 3.49
CA ARG A 37 0.63 -18.94 2.47
C ARG A 37 1.33 -17.56 2.57
N PRO A 38 2.42 -17.43 3.33
CA PRO A 38 3.13 -16.15 3.49
C PRO A 38 3.77 -15.66 2.17
N GLU A 39 4.03 -16.56 1.22
CA GLU A 39 4.65 -16.28 -0.07
C GLU A 39 3.89 -15.22 -0.88
N HIS A 40 2.56 -15.15 -0.77
CA HIS A 40 1.77 -14.16 -1.49
C HIS A 40 2.00 -12.75 -0.96
N ALA A 41 2.07 -12.59 0.36
CA ALA A 41 2.33 -11.31 1.00
C ALA A 41 3.77 -10.84 0.72
N PHE A 42 4.75 -11.74 0.78
CA PHE A 42 6.14 -11.42 0.40
C PHE A 42 6.24 -11.03 -1.08
N SER A 43 5.57 -11.78 -1.96
CA SER A 43 5.60 -11.50 -3.41
C SER A 43 4.99 -10.14 -3.73
N LEU A 44 3.83 -9.83 -3.15
CA LEU A 44 3.18 -8.52 -3.31
C LEU A 44 4.06 -7.39 -2.75
N ALA A 45 4.69 -7.60 -1.60
CA ALA A 45 5.58 -6.61 -1.02
C ALA A 45 6.80 -6.31 -1.92
N SER A 46 7.39 -7.33 -2.55
CA SER A 46 8.46 -7.16 -3.53
C SER A 46 8.01 -6.42 -4.80
N MET A 47 6.78 -6.65 -5.26
CA MET A 47 6.20 -5.90 -6.38
C MET A 47 6.02 -4.42 -6.04
N LEU A 48 5.57 -4.11 -4.82
CA LEU A 48 5.41 -2.73 -4.35
C LEU A 48 6.77 -2.00 -4.21
N GLU A 49 7.82 -2.70 -3.76
CA GLU A 49 9.17 -2.12 -3.72
C GLU A 49 9.70 -1.81 -5.13
N MET A 50 9.50 -2.73 -6.07
CA MET A 50 9.86 -2.49 -7.48
C MET A 50 9.10 -1.29 -8.05
N PHE A 51 7.80 -1.19 -7.74
CA PHE A 51 6.99 -0.04 -8.12
C PHE A 51 7.54 1.27 -7.52
N ALA A 52 7.92 1.26 -6.24
CA ALA A 52 8.47 2.43 -5.53
C ALA A 52 9.82 2.90 -6.10
N ILE A 53 10.65 1.98 -6.64
CA ILE A 53 11.90 2.32 -7.33
C ILE A 53 11.60 3.16 -8.58
N ARG A 54 10.55 2.80 -9.33
CA ARG A 54 10.19 3.42 -10.61
C ARG A 54 9.05 4.43 -10.52
N ILE A 55 8.74 4.92 -9.32
CA ILE A 55 7.51 5.68 -9.05
C ILE A 55 7.39 6.98 -9.86
N ALA A 56 8.52 7.61 -10.19
CA ALA A 56 8.57 8.82 -10.99
C ALA A 56 8.24 8.56 -12.48
N ASP A 57 8.47 7.33 -12.95
CA ASP A 57 8.23 6.93 -14.35
C ASP A 57 6.81 6.41 -14.58
N GLN A 58 6.04 6.22 -13.51
CA GLN A 58 4.68 5.70 -13.59
C GLN A 58 3.71 6.76 -14.12
N ASP A 59 2.72 6.31 -14.87
CA ASP A 59 1.56 7.12 -15.20
C ASP A 59 0.96 7.75 -13.92
N PRO A 60 0.69 9.07 -13.90
CA PRO A 60 0.21 9.74 -12.70
C PRO A 60 -1.10 9.17 -12.14
N ALA A 61 -2.05 8.76 -12.99
CA ALA A 61 -3.33 8.21 -12.53
C ALA A 61 -3.12 6.83 -11.90
N TYR A 62 -2.30 5.98 -12.54
CA TYR A 62 -1.93 4.69 -11.98
C TYR A 62 -1.17 4.82 -10.66
N ARG A 63 -0.21 5.75 -10.57
CA ARG A 63 0.51 6.05 -9.32
C ARG A 63 -0.42 6.44 -8.19
N LEU A 64 -1.31 7.40 -8.41
CA LEU A 64 -2.25 7.86 -7.39
C LEU A 64 -3.19 6.74 -6.93
N TYR A 65 -3.63 5.88 -7.86
CA TYR A 65 -4.44 4.70 -7.52
C TYR A 65 -3.68 3.73 -6.61
N VAL A 66 -2.45 3.35 -6.97
CA VAL A 66 -1.61 2.44 -6.17
C VAL A 66 -1.34 3.03 -4.79
N VAL A 67 -0.99 4.31 -4.70
CA VAL A 67 -0.75 5.00 -3.42
C VAL A 67 -2.00 4.98 -2.54
N ARG A 68 -3.19 5.23 -3.11
CA ARG A 68 -4.45 5.15 -2.37
C ARG A 68 -4.66 3.76 -1.78
N VAL A 69 -4.50 2.71 -2.60
CA VAL A 69 -4.65 1.31 -2.15
C VAL A 69 -3.64 0.96 -1.05
N CYS A 70 -2.38 1.41 -1.18
CA CYS A 70 -1.35 1.21 -0.16
C CYS A 70 -1.69 1.89 1.17
N ARG A 71 -2.21 3.12 1.15
CA ARG A 71 -2.66 3.82 2.37
C ARG A 71 -3.84 3.08 3.03
N GLU A 72 -4.79 2.63 2.23
CA GLU A 72 -5.91 1.82 2.72
C GLU A 72 -5.47 0.49 3.35
N LEU A 73 -4.43 -0.14 2.81
CA LEU A 73 -3.88 -1.40 3.32
C LEU A 73 -3.24 -1.24 4.71
N VAL A 74 -2.53 -0.14 4.94
CA VAL A 74 -1.85 0.16 6.22
C VAL A 74 -2.82 0.71 7.27
N GLY A 75 -4.06 1.04 6.88
CA GLY A 75 -5.07 1.61 7.76
C GLY A 75 -5.02 3.13 7.86
N ASP A 76 -4.26 3.81 7.00
CA ASP A 76 -4.23 5.27 6.87
C ASP A 76 -5.40 5.77 6.00
N GLY A 77 -6.59 5.24 6.29
CA GLY A 77 -7.82 5.61 5.61
C GLY A 77 -8.31 6.95 6.10
N MET A 78 -7.93 8.04 5.44
CA MET A 78 -8.82 9.21 5.38
C MET A 78 -10.18 8.74 4.87
N ASP A 79 -11.20 8.88 5.71
CA ASP A 79 -12.64 8.63 5.51
C ASP A 79 -13.02 7.66 4.38
N ARG A 80 -13.46 6.46 4.77
CA ARG A 80 -14.23 5.54 3.90
C ARG A 80 -15.73 5.85 4.02
N PRO A 81 -16.40 6.50 3.03
CA PRO A 81 -17.85 6.71 3.08
C PRO A 81 -18.65 5.46 2.63
N THR A 82 -17.99 4.40 2.17
CA THR A 82 -18.64 3.30 1.44
C THR A 82 -19.12 2.13 2.30
N VAL A 83 -18.85 2.11 3.61
CA VAL A 83 -19.38 1.05 4.50
C VAL A 83 -20.63 1.55 5.21
N ARG A 84 -21.71 1.77 4.45
CA ARG A 84 -23.06 1.90 5.02
C ARG A 84 -23.49 0.51 5.49
N ARG A 85 -23.22 0.19 6.76
CA ARG A 85 -23.75 -1.00 7.45
C ARG A 85 -25.27 -0.99 7.35
N THR A 86 -25.85 -1.73 6.42
CA THR A 86 -27.27 -2.03 6.43
C THR A 86 -27.54 -3.04 7.55
N ARG A 87 -27.99 -2.55 8.72
CA ARG A 87 -28.63 -3.39 9.74
C ARG A 87 -29.88 -4.00 9.10
N ARG A 88 -29.90 -5.31 8.86
CA ARG A 88 -31.16 -6.04 8.64
C ARG A 88 -31.90 -6.11 9.98
N ARG A 89 -33.16 -5.68 9.95
CA ARG A 89 -34.14 -5.91 11.02
C ARG A 89 -34.57 -7.36 11.02
#